data_AF-A0A3C0DKH7-F1
#
_entry.id   AF-A0A3C0DKH7-F1
#
_cell.length_a   1.000
_cell.length_b   1.000
_cell.length_c   1.000
_cell.angle_alpha   90.00
_cell.angle_beta   90.00
_cell.angle_gamma   90.00
#
_symmetry.space_group_name_H-M   'P 1'
#
loop_
_entity.id
_entity.type
_entity.pdbx_description
1 polymer ?
#
loop_
_entity_poly.entity_id
_entity_poly.type
_entity_poly.pdbx_seq_one_letter_code
_entity_poly.pdbx_strand_id
1 'polypeptide(L)' 'LSMVQMPSGIPVACVGVGAARNAGILAVQILSLSDAALREKMKAYKARMVQQVLDKDNRLQQNGWRNY' A
#
# COMPACT_ATOMS: atom_id res chain seq x y z
N LEU A 1 21.19 0.09 2.36
CA LEU A 1 21.40 1.55 2.30
C LEU A 1 21.70 2.06 0.88
N SER A 2 22.34 1.25 0.01
CA SER A 2 22.74 1.63 -1.35
C SER A 2 21.66 2.28 -2.23
N MET A 3 20.39 1.86 -2.14
CA MET A 3 19.30 2.40 -2.97
C MET A 3 18.77 3.75 -2.51
N VAL A 4 18.77 4.03 -1.20
CA VAL A 4 18.19 5.27 -0.62
C VAL A 4 19.19 6.42 -0.57
N GLN A 5 20.49 6.13 -0.68
CA GLN A 5 21.56 7.13 -0.62
C GLN A 5 22.00 7.61 -2.01
N MET A 6 21.05 8.06 -2.82
CA MET A 6 21.36 8.57 -4.17
C MET A 6 21.90 10.01 -4.14
N PRO A 7 22.88 10.35 -5.01
CA PRO A 7 23.38 11.72 -5.11
C PRO A 7 22.30 12.70 -5.57
N SER A 8 22.49 13.98 -5.25
CA SER A 8 21.58 15.04 -5.68
C SER A 8 21.44 15.06 -7.20
N GLY A 9 20.20 15.19 -7.68
CA GLY A 9 19.88 15.27 -9.12
C GLY A 9 19.38 13.96 -9.75
N ILE A 10 19.54 12.81 -9.10
CA ILE A 10 19.05 11.51 -9.60
C ILE A 10 18.16 10.86 -8.54
N PRO A 11 16.86 11.16 -8.50
CA PRO A 11 15.97 10.62 -7.48
C PRO A 11 15.64 9.15 -7.74
N VAL A 12 15.56 8.36 -6.67
CA VAL A 12 15.07 6.98 -6.70
C VAL A 12 13.98 6.81 -5.64
N ALA A 13 12.81 6.33 -6.07
CA ALA A 13 11.71 6.05 -5.17
C ALA A 13 11.94 4.71 -4.45
N CYS A 14 12.51 4.77 -3.24
CA CYS A 14 12.73 3.59 -2.41
C CYS A 14 11.48 3.25 -1.59
N VAL A 15 11.13 1.96 -1.56
CA VAL A 15 10.14 1.40 -0.63
C VAL A 15 10.85 0.55 0.43
N GLY A 16 10.11 0.03 1.41
CA GLY A 16 10.66 -0.82 2.47
C GLY A 16 11.44 -2.04 1.94
N VAL A 17 12.36 -2.55 2.76
CA VAL A 17 13.16 -3.75 2.43
C VAL A 17 12.23 -4.95 2.23
N GLY A 18 12.37 -5.67 1.12
CA GLY A 18 11.49 -6.81 0.76
C GLY A 18 10.06 -6.41 0.37
N ALA A 19 9.73 -5.11 0.29
CA ALA A 19 8.37 -4.63 0.07
C ALA A 19 8.01 -4.52 -1.42
N ALA A 20 8.22 -5.57 -2.21
CA ALA A 20 7.93 -5.57 -3.66
C ALA A 20 6.46 -5.21 -3.97
N ARG A 21 5.52 -5.64 -3.11
CA ARG A 21 4.11 -5.24 -3.20
C ARG A 21 3.93 -3.72 -3.14
N ASN A 22 4.66 -3.04 -2.24
CA ASN A 22 4.56 -1.59 -2.11
C ASN A 22 5.17 -0.87 -3.31
N ALA A 23 6.24 -1.41 -3.90
CA ALA A 23 6.78 -0.89 -5.17
C ALA A 23 5.73 -0.96 -6.30
N GLY A 24 5.04 -2.08 -6.43
CA GLY A 24 3.95 -2.22 -7.42
C GLY A 24 2.79 -1.25 -7.17
N ILE A 25 2.38 -1.09 -5.91
CA ILE A 25 1.34 -0.12 -5.53
C ILE A 25 1.78 1.31 -5.86
N LEU A 26 3.04 1.66 -5.58
CA LEU A 26 3.59 2.99 -5.91
C LEU A 26 3.58 3.23 -7.43
N ALA A 27 4.00 2.24 -8.22
CA ALA A 27 3.96 2.33 -9.67
C ALA A 27 2.53 2.56 -10.20
N VAL A 28 1.54 1.80 -9.70
CA VAL A 28 0.13 1.97 -10.08
C VAL A 28 -0.40 3.35 -9.68
N GLN A 29 0.00 3.89 -8.52
CA GLN A 29 -0.37 5.24 -8.12
C GLN A 29 0.14 6.29 -9.11
N ILE A 30 1.38 6.17 -9.59
CA ILE A 30 1.94 7.05 -10.62
C ILE A 30 1.16 6.90 -11.94
N LEU A 31 0.91 5.68 -12.41
CA LEU A 31 0.18 5.43 -13.66
C LEU A 31 -1.27 5.94 -13.60
N SER A 32 -1.91 5.88 -12.44
CA SER A 32 -3.30 6.35 -12.24
C SER A 32 -3.49 7.87 -12.39
N LEU A 33 -2.40 8.64 -12.46
CA LEU A 33 -2.45 10.06 -12.79
C LEU A 33 -2.96 10.28 -14.22
N SER A 34 -2.60 9.39 -15.14
CA SER A 34 -2.96 9.49 -16.55
C SER A 34 -4.00 8.46 -17.00
N ASP A 35 -4.26 7.42 -16.20
CA ASP A 35 -5.24 6.37 -16.50
C ASP A 35 -6.40 6.37 -15.47
N ALA A 36 -7.59 6.73 -15.96
CA ALA A 36 -8.80 6.79 -15.14
C ALA A 36 -9.29 5.41 -14.67
N ALA A 37 -9.10 4.35 -15.46
CA ALA A 37 -9.49 3.00 -15.07
C ALA A 37 -8.60 2.47 -13.95
N LEU A 38 -7.29 2.74 -14.01
CA LEU A 38 -6.37 2.42 -12.91
C LEU A 38 -6.68 3.23 -11.66
N ARG A 39 -7.10 4.50 -11.79
CA ARG A 39 -7.53 5.33 -10.67
C ARG A 39 -8.71 4.72 -9.92
N GLU A 40 -9.75 4.29 -10.63
CA GLU A 40 -10.91 3.65 -10.00
C GLU A 40 -10.55 2.32 -9.36
N LYS A 41 -9.71 1.49 -10.00
CA LYS A 41 -9.18 0.27 -9.38
C LYS A 41 -8.40 0.57 -8.09
N MET A 42 -7.61 1.63 -8.06
CA MET A 42 -6.84 2.02 -6.88
C MET A 42 -7.74 2.52 -5.75
N LYS A 43 -8.83 3.24 -6.05
CA LYS A 43 -9.85 3.62 -5.05
C LYS A 43 -10.52 2.39 -4.45
N ALA A 44 -10.98 1.45 -5.30
CA ALA A 44 -11.60 0.22 -4.84
C ALA A 44 -10.63 -0.62 -3.97
N TYR A 45 -9.35 -0.68 -4.35
CA TYR A 45 -8.32 -1.35 -3.56
C TYR A 45 -8.17 -0.73 -2.15
N LYS A 46 -8.12 0.60 -2.04
CA LYS A 46 -8.07 1.30 -0.74
C LYS A 46 -9.31 1.05 0.10
N ALA A 47 -10.51 1.11 -0.50
CA ALA A 47 -11.76 0.84 0.19
C ALA A 47 -11.81 -0.58 0.76
N ARG A 48 -11.37 -1.58 -0.02
CA ARG A 48 -11.26 -2.97 0.43
C ARG A 48 -10.31 -3.13 1.61
N MET A 49 -9.19 -2.41 1.61
CA MET A 49 -8.22 -2.46 2.72
C MET A 49 -8.82 -1.92 4.02
N VAL A 50 -9.60 -0.83 3.95
CA VAL A 50 -10.33 -0.30 5.11
C VAL A 50 -11.31 -1.34 5.65
N GLN A 51 -12.12 -1.95 4.77
CA GLN A 51 -13.06 -3.00 5.19
C GLN A 51 -12.36 -4.17 5.87
N GLN A 52 -11.23 -4.63 5.33
CA GLN A 52 -10.45 -5.70 5.95
C GLN A 52 -9.95 -5.37 7.36
N VAL A 53 -9.62 -4.09 7.64
CA VAL A 53 -9.21 -3.67 8.98
C VAL A 53 -10.41 -3.64 9.92
N LEU A 54 -11.55 -3.11 9.47
CA LEU A 54 -12.79 -3.09 10.26
C LEU A 54 -13.27 -4.50 10.61
N ASP A 55 -13.23 -5.42 9.65
CA ASP A 55 -13.61 -6.82 9.88
C ASP A 55 -12.69 -7.50 10.91
N LYS A 56 -11.39 -7.20 10.86
CA LYS A 56 -10.41 -7.70 11.83
C LYS A 56 -10.64 -7.12 13.22
N ASP A 57 -10.92 -5.83 13.30
CA ASP A 57 -11.22 -5.16 14.58
C ASP A 57 -12.50 -5.74 15.22
N ASN A 58 -13.57 -5.89 14.45
CA ASN A 58 -14.81 -6.52 14.92
C ASN A 58 -14.57 -7.93 15.48
N ARG A 59 -13.75 -8.75 14.80
CA ARG A 59 -13.38 -10.08 15.29
C ARG A 59 -12.57 -10.03 16.58
N LEU A 60 -11.64 -9.09 16.68
CA LEU A 60 -10.84 -8.89 17.88
C LEU A 60 -11.72 -8.48 19.08
N GLN A 61 -12.71 -7.60 18.86
CA GLN A 61 -13.65 -7.19 19.90
C GLN A 61 -14.57 -8.33 20.36
N GLN A 62 -15.02 -9.19 19.44
CA GLN A 62 -15.90 -10.32 19.75
C GLN A 62 -15.17 -11.46 20.48
N ASN A 63 -13.97 -11.82 20.02
CA ASN A 63 -13.26 -13.00 20.52
C ASN A 63 -12.28 -12.68 21.68
N GLY A 64 -11.93 -11.40 21.84
CA GLY A 64 -10.87 -10.93 22.72
C GLY A 64 -9.48 -11.31 22.22
N TRP A 65 -8.46 -10.56 22.65
CA TRP A 65 -7.07 -10.73 22.19
C TRP A 65 -6.47 -12.12 22.47
N ARG A 66 -7.02 -12.86 23.44
CA ARG A 66 -6.56 -14.22 23.78
C ARG A 66 -6.99 -15.28 22.77
N ASN A 67 -8.04 -15.01 21.99
CA ASN A 67 -8.62 -15.96 21.03
C ASN A 67 -8.62 -15.41 19.59
N TYR A 68 -7.78 -14.39 19.29
CA TYR A 68 -7.64 -13.78 17.98
C TYR A 68 -6.39 -14.26 17.25
#